data_AF-A0A7Y2JSK9-F1
#
_entry.id   AF-A0A7Y2JSK9-F1
#
_cell.length_a   1.000
_cell.length_b   1.000
_cell.length_c   1.000
_cell.angle_alpha   90.00
_cell.angle_beta   90.00
_cell.angle_gamma   90.00
#
_symmetry.space_group_name_H-M   'P 1'
#
loop_
_entity.id
_entity.type
_entity.pdbx_description
1 polymer ?
#
loop_
_entity_poly.entity_id
_entity_poly.type
_entity_poly.pdbx_seq_one_letter_code
_entity_poly.pdbx_strand_id
1 'polypeptide(L)' 'GQSYVAEIYADGEGAHWLDNPLPITISEQPVDAGSTLTVRLAPGGGQAVRIRPVR' A
#
# COMPACT_ATOMS: atom_id res chain seq x y z
N GLY A 1 -20.15 -6.23 -10.79
CA GLY A 1 -18.91 -6.56 -10.05
C GLY A 1 -19.07 -6.09 -8.62
N GLN A 2 -18.43 -6.76 -7.66
CA GLN A 2 -18.37 -6.28 -6.28
C GLN A 2 -17.30 -5.18 -6.20
N SER A 3 -17.64 -4.03 -5.63
CA SER A 3 -16.69 -2.94 -5.41
C SER A 3 -15.87 -3.21 -4.15
N TYR A 4 -14.55 -3.01 -4.23
CA TYR A 4 -13.62 -3.15 -3.12
C TYR A 4 -12.82 -1.85 -2.91
N VAL A 5 -12.30 -1.68 -1.70
CA VAL A 5 -11.28 -0.69 -1.35
C VAL A 5 -10.01 -1.44 -0.98
N ALA A 6 -8.90 -1.06 -1.59
CA ALA A 6 -7.56 -1.41 -1.14
C ALA A 6 -7.08 -0.34 -0.15
N GLU A 7 -6.87 -0.73 1.10
CA GLU A 7 -6.11 0.05 2.08
C GLU A 7 -4.65 -0.36 1.97
N ILE A 8 -3.79 0.58 1.59
CA ILE A 8 -2.39 0.35 1.25
C ILE A 8 -1.52 0.96 2.35
N TYR A 9 -0.68 0.13 2.95
CA TYR A 9 0.33 0.49 3.93
C TYR A 9 1.69 0.31 3.25
N ALA A 10 2.31 1.41 2.82
CA ALA A 10 3.56 1.38 2.07
C ALA A 10 4.67 2.11 2.82
N ASP A 11 5.90 1.78 2.49
CA ASP A 11 7.08 2.58 2.87
C ASP A 11 6.82 4.08 2.59
N GLY A 12 7.06 4.90 3.61
CA GLY A 12 6.93 6.36 3.50
C GLY A 12 8.06 6.98 2.68
N GLU A 13 7.91 8.26 2.34
CA GLU A 13 8.95 9.00 1.62
C GLU A 13 10.29 8.95 2.38
N GLY A 14 11.35 8.58 1.67
CA GLY A 14 12.69 8.45 2.24
C GLY A 14 12.88 7.29 3.21
N ALA A 15 11.96 6.32 3.25
CA ALA A 15 12.12 5.13 4.08
C ALA A 15 13.42 4.38 3.73
N HIS A 16 14.12 3.94 4.77
CA HIS A 16 15.32 3.12 4.66
C HIS A 16 15.48 2.31 5.94
N TRP A 17 15.67 1.00 5.85
CA TRP A 17 15.70 0.13 7.03
C TRP A 17 16.76 0.51 8.07
N LEU A 18 17.89 1.10 7.65
CA LEU A 18 19.00 1.44 8.53
C LEU A 18 18.84 2.82 9.17
N ASP A 19 18.52 3.84 8.37
CA ASP A 19 18.66 5.24 8.77
C ASP A 19 17.31 5.96 8.95
N ASN A 20 16.23 5.41 8.38
CA ASN A 20 14.89 5.99 8.45
C ASN A 20 13.79 4.91 8.33
N PRO A 21 13.64 4.02 9.33
CA PRO A 21 12.80 2.81 9.20
C PRO A 21 11.30 3.02 9.48
N LEU A 22 10.92 4.19 9.98
CA LEU A 22 9.57 4.47 10.48
C LEU A 22 8.58 5.16 9.51
N PRO A 23 9.00 5.85 8.42
CA PRO A 23 8.05 6.47 7.51
C PRO A 23 7.09 5.44 6.92
N ILE A 24 5.80 5.78 6.97
CA ILE A 24 4.73 4.98 6.39
C ILE A 24 3.75 5.90 5.67
N THR A 25 3.35 5.51 4.47
CA THR A 25 2.25 6.13 3.73
C THR A 25 1.04 5.20 3.79
N ILE A 26 -0.09 5.72 4.25
CA ILE A 26 -1.37 4.99 4.27
C ILE A 26 -2.31 5.68 3.28
N SER A 27 -2.87 4.90 2.35
CA SER A 27 -3.80 5.40 1.34
C SER A 27 -4.93 4.41 1.06
N GLU A 28 -6.05 4.91 0.57
CA GLU A 28 -7.16 4.09 0.10
C GLU A 28 -7.36 4.27 -1.40
N GLN A 29 -7.57 3.15 -2.12
CA GLN A 29 -7.84 3.17 -3.56
C GLN A 29 -9.03 2.24 -3.88
N PRO A 30 -10.06 2.69 -4.60
CA PRO A 30 -11.09 1.81 -5.15
C PRO A 30 -10.47 0.82 -6.14
N VAL A 31 -10.79 -0.46 -6.00
CA VAL A 31 -10.26 -1.53 -6.86
C VAL A 31 -11.33 -2.56 -7.22
N ASP A 32 -11.08 -3.26 -8.32
CA ASP A 32 -11.81 -4.43 -8.79
C ASP A 32 -10.83 -5.54 -9.23
N ALA A 33 -11.37 -6.65 -9.77
CA ALA A 33 -10.56 -7.79 -10.21
C ALA A 33 -9.63 -7.49 -11.41
N GLY A 34 -9.87 -6.39 -12.15
CA GLY A 34 -9.02 -5.95 -13.26
C GLY A 34 -7.98 -4.90 -12.86
N SER A 35 -8.05 -4.40 -11.63
CA SER A 35 -7.18 -3.33 -11.14
C SER A 35 -5.74 -3.83 -10.97
N THR A 36 -4.78 -3.00 -11.37
CA THR A 36 -3.34 -3.25 -11.16
C THR A 36 -2.82 -2.26 -10.13
N LEU A 37 -2.11 -2.76 -9.11
CA LEU A 37 -1.44 -1.94 -8.09
C LEU A 37 0.06 -1.94 -8.35
N THR A 38 0.67 -0.75 -8.40
CA THR A 38 2.12 -0.63 -8.44
C THR A 38 2.68 -0.67 -7.03
N VAL A 39 3.64 -1.56 -6.78
CA VAL A 39 4.34 -1.67 -5.50
C VAL A 39 5.71 -1.02 -5.63
N ARG A 40 6.01 -0.04 -4.76
CA ARG A 40 7.32 0.60 -4.68
C ARG A 40 7.89 0.34 -3.30
N LEU A 41 9.03 -0.34 -3.25
CA LEU A 41 9.66 -0.75 -2.01
C LEU A 41 10.92 0.07 -1.78
N ALA A 42 11.07 0.57 -0.56
CA ALA A 42 12.33 1.08 -0.08
C ALA A 42 13.33 -0.08 0.15
N PRO A 43 14.64 0.20 0.21
CA PRO A 43 15.62 -0.82 0.58
C PRO A 43 15.28 -1.44 1.95
N GLY A 44 15.09 -2.76 1.97
CA GLY A 44 14.73 -3.51 3.18
C GLY A 44 13.31 -3.25 3.71
N GLY A 45 12.48 -2.51 2.97
CA GLY A 45 11.12 -2.14 3.35
C GLY A 45 10.05 -3.12 2.84
N GLY A 46 8.82 -2.64 2.76
CA GLY A 46 7.67 -3.45 2.40
C GLY A 46 6.41 -2.67 2.06
N GLN A 47 5.40 -3.42 1.59
CA GLN A 47 4.04 -2.91 1.42
C GLN A 47 3.05 -3.99 1.82
N ALA A 48 2.01 -3.61 2.57
CA ALA A 48 0.87 -4.46 2.89
C ALA A 48 -0.41 -3.84 2.31
N VAL A 49 -1.33 -4.68 1.84
CA VAL A 49 -2.60 -4.25 1.26
C VAL A 49 -3.76 -5.03 1.87
N ARG A 50 -4.75 -4.33 2.42
CA ARG A 50 -6.02 -4.92 2.88
C ARG A 50 -7.11 -4.60 1.86
N ILE A 51 -7.64 -5.63 1.20
CA ILE A 51 -8.76 -5.50 0.26
C ILE A 51 -10.06 -5.84 1.00
N ARG A 52 -10.99 -4.89 1.05
CA ARG A 52 -12.31 -5.06 1.70
C ARG A 52 -13.45 -4.59 0.79
N PRO A 53 -14.66 -5.16 0.88
CA PRO A 53 -15.82 -4.63 0.16
C PRO A 53 -16.07 -3.16 0.52
N VAL A 54 -16.51 -2.36 -0.46
CA VAL A 54 -17.13 -1.05 -0.21
C VAL A 54 -18.47 -1.31 0.48
N ARG A 55 -18.70 -0.67 1.63
CA ARG A 55 -20.00 -0.72 2.32
C ARG A 55 -20.99 0.24 1.66
#